data_AF-A0A9W7KXZ8-F1
#
_entry.id   AF-A0A9W7KXZ8-F1
#
_cell.length_a   1.000
_cell.length_b   1.000
_cell.length_c   1.000
_cell.angle_alpha   90.00
_cell.angle_beta   90.00
_cell.angle_gamma   90.00
#
_symmetry.space_group_name_H-M   'P 1'
#
loop_
_entity.id
_entity.type
_entity.pdbx_description
1 polymer ?
#
loop_
_entity_poly.entity_id
_entity_poly.type
_entity_poly.pdbx_seq_one_letter_code
_entity_poly.pdbx_strand_id
1 'polypeptide(L)'
;MAFISNKFDLVSRNAIFLDIVKRENKSLPTPIHFSQTTASISGAVPAKISQTDPRHLKDGTDGLTQDQKARYVQIREDLEHSYSTFPKQRYSTTQTSAQEIGWNVNQRSVNSRKTQMRYFKGKRNSNITKFVDNYVKINGSSPFSAKKT
;
A
#
# COMPACT_ATOMS: atom_id res chain seq x y z
N MET A 1 11.44 49.00 -47.45
CA MET A 1 10.95 47.67 -47.02
C MET A 1 10.84 47.67 -45.51
N ALA A 2 9.64 47.83 -44.97
CA ALA A 2 9.43 47.85 -43.52
C ALA A 2 9.33 46.41 -43.00
N PHE A 3 10.39 45.94 -42.32
CA PHE A 3 10.33 44.75 -41.47
C PHE A 3 9.44 45.08 -40.26
N ILE A 4 8.17 44.69 -40.33
CA ILE A 4 7.28 44.76 -39.16
C ILE A 4 7.75 43.68 -38.19
N SER A 5 8.49 44.13 -37.17
CA SER A 5 8.70 43.44 -35.91
C SER A 5 7.33 42.95 -35.42
N ASN A 6 7.07 41.64 -35.43
CA ASN A 6 5.77 41.12 -35.00
C ASN A 6 5.91 40.12 -33.85
N LYS A 7 6.24 40.65 -32.67
CA LYS A 7 5.99 40.01 -31.39
C LYS A 7 4.48 40.00 -31.01
N PHE A 8 3.57 40.35 -31.94
CA PHE A 8 2.20 40.77 -31.64
C PHE A 8 1.08 40.22 -32.56
N ASP A 9 1.28 39.18 -33.36
CA ASP A 9 0.14 38.53 -34.02
C ASP A 9 -0.44 37.38 -33.19
N LEU A 10 -1.19 37.76 -32.15
CA LEU A 10 -1.95 36.83 -31.31
C LEU A 10 -2.98 36.03 -32.12
N VAL A 11 -3.51 36.61 -33.21
CA VAL A 11 -4.53 35.98 -34.05
C VAL A 11 -3.91 34.81 -34.82
N SER A 12 -2.77 35.03 -35.47
CA SER A 12 -2.05 33.96 -36.16
C SER A 12 -1.58 32.86 -35.22
N ARG A 13 -1.12 33.22 -34.00
CA ARG A 13 -0.71 32.23 -33.00
C ARG A 13 -1.88 31.38 -32.50
N ASN A 14 -3.03 31.99 -32.25
CA ASN A 14 -4.25 31.26 -31.87
C ASN A 14 -4.76 30.38 -33.01
N ALA A 15 -4.67 30.83 -34.26
CA ALA A 15 -5.07 30.03 -35.42
C ALA A 15 -4.21 28.75 -35.55
N ILE A 16 -2.89 28.88 -35.37
CA ILE A 16 -1.96 27.73 -35.37
C ILE A 16 -2.28 26.77 -34.21
N PHE A 17 -2.51 27.30 -33.00
CA PHE A 17 -2.84 26.48 -31.84
C PHE A 17 -4.14 25.68 -32.03
N LEU A 18 -5.20 26.33 -32.53
CA LEU A 18 -6.48 25.66 -32.78
C LEU A 18 -6.35 24.56 -33.85
N ASP A 19 -5.51 24.76 -34.87
CA ASP A 19 -5.29 23.77 -35.91
C ASP A 19 -4.51 22.54 -35.40
N ILE A 20 -3.55 22.75 -34.50
CA ILE A 20 -2.84 21.66 -33.81
C ILE A 20 -3.81 20.85 -32.94
N VAL A 21 -4.61 21.51 -32.10
CA VAL A 21 -5.60 20.83 -31.23
C VAL A 21 -6.63 20.05 -32.04
N LYS A 22 -7.08 20.58 -33.19
CA LYS A 22 -7.99 19.85 -34.10
C LYS A 22 -7.35 18.61 -34.69
N ARG A 23 -6.06 18.64 -35.03
CA ARG A 23 -5.32 17.47 -35.54
C ARG A 23 -5.11 16.42 -34.46
N GLU A 24 -4.72 16.82 -33.25
CA GLU A 24 -4.54 15.91 -32.12
C GLU A 24 -5.85 15.20 -31.76
N ASN A 25 -6.97 15.95 -31.66
CA ASN A 25 -8.28 15.37 -31.36
C ASN A 25 -8.78 14.40 -32.43
N LYS A 26 -8.40 14.57 -33.71
CA LYS A 26 -8.71 13.61 -34.78
C LYS A 26 -7.84 12.36 -34.70
N SER A 27 -6.63 12.47 -34.14
CA SER A 27 -5.68 11.36 -34.02
C SER A 27 -5.84 10.54 -32.74
N LEU A 28 -6.69 10.97 -31.80
CA LEU A 28 -6.97 10.18 -30.62
C LEU A 28 -7.66 8.88 -31.04
N PRO A 29 -7.07 7.71 -30.77
CA PRO A 29 -7.73 6.45 -31.04
C PRO A 29 -9.05 6.45 -30.26
N THR A 30 -10.14 6.11 -30.94
CA THR A 30 -11.45 5.87 -30.33
C THR A 30 -11.27 5.10 -29.02
N PRO A 31 -11.91 5.49 -27.91
CA PRO A 31 -11.75 4.79 -26.65
C PRO A 31 -12.04 3.31 -26.89
N ILE A 32 -11.00 2.49 -26.79
CA ILE A 32 -11.15 1.05 -26.80
C ILE A 32 -11.95 0.76 -25.54
N HIS A 33 -13.25 0.49 -25.72
CA HIS A 33 -14.10 0.02 -24.64
C HIS A 33 -13.58 -1.35 -24.24
N PHE A 34 -12.67 -1.39 -23.27
CA PHE A 34 -12.31 -2.61 -22.57
C PHE A 34 -13.51 -3.03 -21.72
N SER A 35 -14.55 -3.58 -22.35
CA SER A 35 -15.59 -4.32 -21.66
C SER A 35 -15.05 -5.72 -21.32
N GLN A 36 -14.03 -5.78 -20.46
CA GLN A 36 -13.76 -7.03 -19.75
C GLN A 36 -14.85 -7.17 -18.71
N THR A 37 -15.92 -7.88 -19.07
CA THR A 37 -16.96 -8.31 -18.16
C THR A 37 -16.30 -9.08 -17.02
N THR A 38 -16.36 -8.52 -15.82
CA THR A 38 -15.79 -9.04 -14.57
C THR A 38 -16.21 -10.49 -14.26
N ALA A 39 -17.31 -10.95 -14.87
CA ALA A 39 -17.80 -12.33 -14.80
C ALA A 39 -16.84 -13.36 -15.42
N SER A 40 -16.09 -13.01 -16.48
CA SER A 40 -15.14 -13.93 -17.13
C SER A 40 -13.82 -14.10 -16.35
N ILE A 41 -13.52 -13.18 -15.43
CA ILE A 41 -12.28 -13.16 -14.64
C ILE A 41 -12.40 -14.07 -13.41
N SER A 42 -13.62 -14.31 -12.91
CA SER A 42 -13.90 -15.11 -11.71
C SER A 42 -13.37 -16.55 -11.78
N GLY A 43 -13.39 -17.19 -12.95
CA GLY A 43 -12.95 -18.58 -13.13
C GLY A 43 -11.49 -18.74 -13.58
N ALA A 44 -10.86 -17.67 -14.07
CA ALA A 44 -9.50 -17.72 -14.64
C ALA A 44 -8.41 -17.28 -13.66
N VAL A 45 -8.78 -16.66 -12.53
CA VAL A 45 -7.82 -16.26 -11.50
C VAL A 45 -7.64 -17.44 -10.55
N PRO A 46 -6.47 -18.11 -10.54
CA PRO A 46 -6.19 -19.13 -9.55
C PRO A 46 -6.41 -18.54 -8.16
N ALA A 47 -7.09 -19.30 -7.29
CA ALA A 47 -7.30 -18.91 -5.92
C ALA A 47 -5.96 -18.47 -5.31
N LYS A 48 -5.97 -17.36 -4.58
CA LYS A 48 -4.76 -16.89 -3.89
C LYS A 48 -4.25 -18.04 -3.02
N ILE A 49 -2.96 -18.35 -3.15
CA ILE A 49 -2.30 -19.34 -2.30
C ILE A 49 -2.52 -18.90 -0.86
N SER A 50 -3.36 -19.65 -0.14
CA SER A 50 -3.59 -19.44 1.28
C SER A 50 -2.46 -20.14 2.02
N GLN A 51 -1.54 -19.38 2.59
CA GLN A 51 -0.55 -19.92 3.51
C GLN A 51 -1.21 -20.05 4.88
N THR A 52 -1.58 -21.27 5.25
CA THR A 52 -1.99 -21.58 6.63
C THR A 52 -0.75 -21.62 7.51
N ASP A 53 -0.85 -21.00 8.69
CA ASP A 53 0.22 -21.07 9.70
C ASP A 53 0.34 -22.54 10.17
N PRO A 54 1.52 -23.18 10.02
CA PRO A 54 1.70 -24.57 10.40
C PRO A 54 1.43 -24.84 11.89
N ARG A 55 1.46 -23.81 12.75
CA ARG A 55 1.15 -23.93 14.19
C ARG A 55 -0.33 -24.08 14.49
N HIS A 56 -1.21 -23.73 13.54
CA HIS A 56 -2.66 -23.85 13.70
C HIS A 56 -3.23 -25.15 13.12
N LEU A 57 -2.39 -25.99 12.49
CA LEU A 57 -2.79 -27.37 12.22
C LEU A 57 -2.87 -28.10 13.56
N LYS A 58 -4.09 -28.47 13.96
CA LYS A 58 -4.33 -29.30 15.15
C LYS A 58 -3.40 -30.51 15.12
N ASP A 59 -2.83 -30.85 16.27
CA ASP A 59 -1.81 -31.89 16.47
C ASP A 59 -2.12 -33.18 15.71
N GLY A 60 -1.66 -33.26 14.45
CA GLY A 60 -1.85 -34.40 13.55
C GLY A 60 -0.92 -35.55 13.87
N THR A 61 -0.76 -35.85 15.17
CA THR A 61 0.14 -36.91 15.65
C THR A 61 -0.54 -38.27 15.78
N ASP A 62 -1.86 -38.31 15.56
CA ASP A 62 -2.65 -39.54 15.51
C ASP A 62 -2.24 -40.35 14.26
N GLY A 63 -1.56 -41.48 14.50
CA GLY A 63 -1.08 -42.38 13.45
C GLY A 63 0.40 -42.26 13.09
N LEU A 64 1.16 -41.33 13.68
CA LEU A 64 2.61 -41.21 13.45
C LEU A 64 3.40 -42.27 14.23
N THR A 65 4.43 -42.83 13.60
CA THR A 65 5.43 -43.68 14.28
C THR A 65 6.19 -42.87 15.34
N GLN A 66 6.74 -43.53 16.37
CA GLN A 66 7.44 -42.84 17.49
C GLN A 66 8.58 -41.92 17.02
N ASP A 67 9.36 -42.33 16.01
CA ASP A 67 10.41 -41.51 15.40
C ASP A 67 9.86 -40.27 14.68
N GLN A 68 8.68 -40.40 14.06
CA GLN A 68 8.02 -39.29 13.37
C GLN A 68 7.43 -38.29 14.38
N LYS A 69 6.94 -38.78 15.52
CA LYS A 69 6.50 -37.93 16.63
C LYS A 69 7.66 -37.13 17.23
N ALA A 70 8.80 -37.76 17.44
CA ALA A 70 10.00 -37.07 17.92
C ALA A 70 10.47 -35.98 16.94
N ARG A 71 10.49 -36.26 15.63
CA ARG A 71 10.78 -35.25 14.60
C ARG A 71 9.77 -34.12 14.58
N TYR A 72 8.48 -34.41 14.76
CA TYR A 72 7.43 -33.38 14.77
C TYR A 72 7.64 -32.39 15.92
N VAL A 73 7.99 -32.88 17.11
CA VAL A 73 8.29 -32.03 18.27
C VAL A 73 9.50 -31.13 17.98
N GLN A 74 10.59 -31.67 17.44
CA GLN A 74 11.78 -30.88 17.07
C GLN A 74 11.45 -29.78 16.04
N ILE A 75 10.69 -30.12 14.99
CA ILE A 75 10.29 -29.14 13.95
C ILE A 75 9.44 -28.02 14.56
N ARG A 76 8.56 -28.36 15.50
CA ARG A 76 7.71 -27.37 16.18
C ARG A 76 8.54 -26.43 17.06
N GLU A 77 9.49 -26.97 17.82
CA GLU A 77 10.41 -26.17 18.64
C GLU A 77 11.29 -25.25 17.77
N ASP A 78 11.82 -25.77 16.66
CA ASP A 78 12.60 -24.99 15.69
C ASP A 78 11.77 -23.87 15.05
N LEU A 79 10.49 -24.14 14.74
CA LEU A 79 9.54 -23.14 14.25
C LEU A 79 9.28 -22.07 15.31
N GLU A 80 8.98 -22.45 16.55
CA GLU A 80 8.73 -21.50 17.64
C GLU A 80 9.96 -20.61 17.91
N HIS A 81 11.16 -21.21 17.94
CA HIS A 81 12.42 -20.46 18.04
C HIS A 81 12.62 -19.53 16.84
N SER A 82 12.24 -19.98 15.64
CA SER A 82 12.33 -19.20 14.41
C SER A 82 11.42 -17.98 14.39
N TYR A 83 10.24 -18.06 15.02
CA TYR A 83 9.27 -16.96 15.10
C TYR A 83 9.57 -15.98 16.24
N SER A 84 10.17 -16.44 17.33
CA SER A 84 10.49 -15.60 18.49
C SER A 84 11.73 -14.72 18.26
N THR A 85 12.64 -15.15 17.39
CA THR A 85 13.88 -14.43 17.09
C THR A 85 13.75 -13.56 15.84
N PHE A 86 14.30 -12.34 15.90
CA PHE A 86 14.31 -11.45 14.74
C PHE A 86 15.21 -12.04 13.63
N PRO A 87 14.79 -12.04 12.35
CA PRO A 87 15.57 -12.61 11.25
C PRO A 87 17.01 -12.11 11.15
N LYS A 88 17.27 -10.87 11.54
CA LYS A 88 18.62 -10.26 11.60
C LYS A 88 19.60 -10.93 12.53
N GLN A 89 19.11 -11.56 13.59
CA GLN A 89 19.96 -12.25 14.56
C GLN A 89 20.39 -13.63 14.01
N ARG A 90 19.64 -14.16 13.05
CA ARG A 90 19.84 -15.50 12.48
C ARG A 90 20.63 -15.47 11.19
N TYR A 91 20.36 -14.49 10.34
CA TYR A 91 20.93 -14.38 9.02
C TYR A 91 21.73 -13.10 8.89
N SER A 92 22.92 -13.21 8.29
CA SER A 92 23.75 -12.03 7.97
C SER A 92 23.11 -11.16 6.90
N THR A 93 22.43 -11.79 5.94
CA THR A 93 21.81 -11.14 4.78
C THR A 93 20.33 -11.51 4.66
N THR A 94 19.61 -10.71 3.89
CA THR A 94 18.18 -10.91 3.60
C THR A 94 17.99 -12.09 2.65
N GLN A 95 17.05 -12.97 2.94
CA GLN A 95 16.71 -14.11 2.10
C GLN A 95 15.54 -13.82 1.16
N THR A 96 14.65 -12.89 1.53
CA THR A 96 13.47 -12.54 0.73
C THR A 96 13.37 -11.03 0.50
N SER A 97 12.68 -10.64 -0.58
CA SER A 97 12.41 -9.24 -0.89
C SER A 97 11.61 -8.53 0.22
N ALA A 98 10.70 -9.25 0.88
CA ALA A 98 9.98 -8.73 2.04
C ALA A 98 10.94 -8.42 3.21
N GLN A 99 11.91 -9.30 3.46
CA GLN A 99 12.95 -9.05 4.46
C GLN A 99 13.82 -7.85 4.07
N GLU A 100 14.16 -7.67 2.79
CA GLU A 100 14.94 -6.54 2.30
C GLU A 100 14.34 -5.19 2.68
N ILE A 101 13.03 -5.03 2.48
CA ILE A 101 12.29 -3.80 2.85
C ILE A 101 12.37 -3.57 4.36
N GLY A 102 12.17 -4.63 5.15
CA GLY A 102 12.19 -4.62 6.61
C GLY A 102 13.59 -4.56 7.22
N TRP A 103 14.64 -4.82 6.43
CA TRP A 103 15.94 -5.18 6.97
C TRP A 103 16.65 -4.02 7.63
N ASN A 104 16.31 -2.76 7.41
CA ASN A 104 16.97 -1.65 8.11
C ASN A 104 15.98 -0.60 8.61
N VAL A 105 14.75 -1.02 8.94
CA VAL A 105 13.65 -0.14 9.36
C VAL A 105 14.04 0.75 10.53
N ASN A 106 14.70 0.21 11.56
CA ASN A 106 15.11 0.99 12.73
C ASN A 106 16.22 2.00 12.42
N GLN A 107 17.14 1.69 11.50
CA GLN A 107 18.23 2.60 11.14
C GLN A 107 17.76 3.69 10.17
N ARG A 108 16.97 3.36 9.15
CA ARG A 108 16.42 4.33 8.20
C ARG A 108 15.43 5.28 8.87
N SER A 109 14.47 4.77 9.66
CA SER A 109 13.44 5.62 10.28
C SER A 109 14.00 6.57 11.34
N VAL A 110 14.96 6.11 12.17
CA VAL A 110 15.58 6.94 13.21
C VAL A 110 16.46 8.03 12.58
N ASN A 111 17.22 7.71 11.55
CA ASN A 111 18.09 8.68 10.89
C ASN A 111 17.27 9.70 10.07
N SER A 112 16.31 9.26 9.27
CA SER A 112 15.44 10.16 8.49
C SER A 112 14.61 11.07 9.38
N ARG A 113 14.09 10.56 10.51
CA ARG A 113 13.31 11.37 11.46
C ARG A 113 14.18 12.45 12.10
N LYS A 114 15.41 12.15 12.52
CA LYS A 114 16.34 13.14 13.09
C LYS A 114 16.66 14.26 12.09
N THR A 115 16.94 13.92 10.83
CA THR A 115 17.25 14.92 9.78
C THR A 115 16.04 15.76 9.38
N GLN A 116 14.84 15.16 9.38
CA GLN A 116 13.60 15.84 8.95
C GLN A 116 12.80 16.48 10.09
N MET A 117 13.31 16.49 11.33
CA MET A 117 12.62 17.09 12.48
C MET A 117 12.17 18.54 12.23
N ARG A 118 12.97 19.33 11.49
CA ARG A 118 12.64 20.71 11.11
C ARG A 118 11.35 20.81 10.27
N TYR A 119 11.07 19.81 9.44
CA TYR A 119 9.93 19.77 8.53
C TYR A 119 8.80 18.86 9.01
N PHE A 120 9.07 18.02 10.01
CA PHE A 120 8.09 17.12 10.59
C PHE A 120 7.07 17.90 11.42
N LYS A 121 5.93 18.22 10.81
CA LYS A 121 4.77 18.77 11.50
C LYS A 121 3.80 17.65 11.88
N GLY A 122 4.13 16.91 12.92
CA GLY A 122 3.20 15.92 13.49
C GLY A 122 1.92 16.63 13.95
N LYS A 123 0.78 16.33 13.33
CA LYS A 123 -0.52 16.83 13.78
C LYS A 123 -0.87 16.12 15.09
N ARG A 124 -0.81 16.85 16.21
CA ARG A 124 -1.31 16.36 17.49
C ARG A 124 -2.82 16.57 17.55
N ASN A 125 -3.52 15.65 18.21
CA ASN A 125 -4.93 15.83 18.51
C ASN A 125 -5.08 17.02 19.46
N SER A 126 -5.78 18.04 19.00
CA SER A 126 -6.26 19.17 19.81
C SER A 126 -7.27 18.71 20.87
N ASN A 127 -7.52 19.56 21.87
CA ASN A 127 -8.53 19.28 22.90
C ASN A 127 -9.93 19.07 22.30
N ILE A 128 -10.26 19.81 21.24
CA ILE A 128 -11.56 19.68 20.57
C ILE A 128 -11.67 18.35 19.83
N THR A 129 -10.63 17.90 19.13
CA THR A 129 -10.62 16.58 18.47
C THR A 129 -10.71 15.44 19.48
N LYS A 130 -10.03 15.55 20.64
CA LYS A 130 -10.14 14.56 21.71
C LYS A 130 -11.54 14.51 22.30
N PHE A 131 -12.17 15.67 22.50
CA PHE A 131 -13.55 15.76 22.96
C PHE A 131 -14.51 15.12 21.96
N VAL A 132 -14.39 15.43 20.66
CA VAL A 132 -15.22 14.82 19.61
C VAL A 132 -15.05 13.31 19.57
N ASP A 133 -13.81 12.82 19.60
CA ASP A 133 -13.54 11.38 19.59
C ASP A 133 -14.19 10.68 20.79
N ASN A 134 -14.10 11.26 21.98
CA ASN A 134 -14.74 10.72 23.18
C ASN A 134 -16.27 10.81 23.10
N TYR A 135 -16.81 11.91 22.59
CA TYR A 135 -18.25 12.09 22.42
C TYR A 135 -18.82 11.07 21.42
N VAL A 136 -18.16 10.85 20.27
CA VAL A 136 -18.57 9.85 19.28
C VAL A 136 -18.54 8.44 19.87
N LYS A 137 -17.53 8.12 20.69
CA LYS A 137 -17.45 6.81 21.37
C LYS A 137 -18.61 6.57 22.33
N ILE A 138 -19.07 7.60 23.04
CA ILE A 138 -20.14 7.47 24.03
C ILE A 138 -21.52 7.57 23.38
N ASN A 139 -21.71 8.51 22.45
CA ASN A 139 -23.03 8.90 21.93
C ASN A 139 -23.29 8.38 20.50
N GLY A 140 -22.33 7.68 19.89
CA GLY A 140 -22.45 7.10 18.55
C GLY A 140 -22.55 8.10 17.39
N SER A 141 -22.47 9.40 17.67
CA SER A 141 -22.62 10.48 16.68
C SER A 141 -21.75 11.69 17.03
N SER A 142 -21.37 12.47 16.02
CA SER A 142 -20.57 13.68 16.22
C SER A 142 -21.38 14.76 16.95
N PRO A 143 -20.79 15.48 17.92
CA PRO A 143 -21.48 16.59 18.59
C PRO A 143 -21.77 17.77 17.63
N PHE A 144 -21.10 17.80 16.47
CA PHE A 144 -21.28 18.80 15.42
C PHE A 144 -22.19 18.33 14.28
N SER A 145 -22.74 17.11 14.36
CA SER A 145 -23.70 16.66 13.36
C SER A 145 -24.99 17.46 13.51
N ALA A 146 -25.46 18.08 12.41
CA ALA A 146 -26.79 18.66 12.37
C ALA A 146 -27.81 17.58 12.75
N LYS A 147 -28.75 17.91 13.66
CA LYS A 147 -29.88 17.02 13.92
C LYS A 147 -30.66 16.91 12.61
N LYS A 148 -30.81 15.70 12.08
CA LYS A 148 -31.76 15.46 10.99
C LYS A 148 -33.14 15.73 11.57
N THR A 149 -33.69 16.89 11.24
CA THR A 149 -35.13 17.20 11.39
C THR A 149 -35.94 16.34 10.45
#